data_AF-A0A1I6DPY1-F1
#
_entry.id   AF-A0A1I6DPY1-F1
#
_cell.length_a   1.000
_cell.length_b   1.000
_cell.length_c   1.000
_cell.angle_alpha   90.00
_cell.angle_beta   90.00
_cell.angle_gamma   90.00
#
_symmetry.space_group_name_H-M   'P 1'
#
loop_
_entity.id
_entity.type
_entity.pdbx_description
1 polymer ?
#
loop_
_entity_poly.entity_id
_entity_poly.type
_entity_poly.pdbx_seq_one_letter_code
_entity_poly.pdbx_strand_id
1 'polypeptide(L)'
;MKTARLLSAAVTLGLAGCGIEGTTSYFGPDSLIARADDAGDGTGAIPDGAAALAILPDGCQIWLIDNGVEGYATPRLSRSGRQICNDRYPPGAVLGRYDWSNAGGEDGVFRRAAAR
;
A
#
# COMPACT_ATOMS: atom_id res chain seq x y z
N MET A 1 5.04 45.54 45.40
CA MET A 1 3.80 45.34 44.59
C MET A 1 4.20 44.67 43.27
N LYS A 2 3.33 43.81 42.75
CA LYS A 2 3.59 42.63 41.90
C LYS A 2 4.36 42.88 40.60
N THR A 3 5.41 42.08 40.38
CA THR A 3 5.97 41.78 39.05
C THR A 3 5.06 40.79 38.32
N ALA A 4 4.38 41.23 37.26
CA ALA A 4 3.63 40.34 36.39
C ALA A 4 4.58 39.67 35.40
N ARG A 5 4.87 38.38 35.60
CA ARG A 5 5.61 37.56 34.65
C ARG A 5 4.65 37.13 33.54
N LEU A 6 4.89 37.62 32.33
CA LEU A 6 4.32 37.11 31.10
C LEU A 6 4.77 35.64 30.93
N LEU A 7 3.83 34.72 31.08
CA LEU A 7 3.98 33.32 30.70
C LEU A 7 3.14 33.10 29.45
N SER A 8 3.74 33.38 28.29
CA SER A 8 3.20 32.97 27.00
C SER A 8 3.26 31.45 26.94
N ALA A 9 2.13 30.79 27.17
CA ALA A 9 1.98 29.36 26.91
C ALA A 9 1.89 29.16 25.39
N ALA A 10 3.03 28.96 24.74
CA ALA A 10 3.08 28.48 23.37
C ALA A 10 2.69 27.01 23.37
N VAL A 11 1.40 26.74 23.19
CA VAL A 11 0.88 25.39 22.92
C VAL A 11 1.39 25.00 21.53
N THR A 12 2.43 24.17 21.49
CA THR A 12 2.89 23.54 20.26
C THR A 12 1.82 22.55 19.81
N LEU A 13 1.04 22.92 18.81
CA LEU A 13 0.24 21.99 18.01
C LEU A 13 1.22 21.00 17.36
N GLY A 14 1.32 19.80 17.91
CA GLY A 14 1.94 18.69 17.21
C GLY A 14 1.09 18.37 15.99
N LEU A 15 1.64 18.58 14.79
CA LEU A 15 1.06 18.02 13.58
C LEU A 15 1.14 16.49 13.72
N ALA A 16 0.03 15.87 14.10
CA ALA A 16 -0.16 14.46 13.88
C ALA A 16 -0.17 14.27 12.36
N GLY A 17 0.88 13.65 11.82
CA GLY A 17 0.83 13.16 10.44
C GLY A 17 -0.34 12.18 10.33
N CYS A 18 -1.12 12.29 9.27
CA CYS A 18 -2.06 11.24 8.82
C CYS A 18 -1.24 10.02 8.39
N GLY A 19 -0.69 9.30 9.36
CA GLY A 19 -0.25 7.92 9.18
C GLY A 19 -1.37 7.03 9.65
N ILE A 20 -1.82 6.10 8.79
CA ILE A 20 -2.71 5.03 9.21
C ILE A 20 -2.04 4.23 10.34
N GLU A 21 -2.73 4.03 11.47
CA GLU A 21 -2.17 3.30 12.61
C GLU A 21 -1.78 1.87 12.20
N GLY A 22 -0.51 1.51 12.39
CA GLY A 22 -0.03 0.14 12.16
C GLY A 22 0.77 -0.07 10.87
N THR A 23 0.99 0.96 10.05
CA THR A 23 1.87 0.90 8.88
C THR A 23 3.21 1.62 9.11
N THR A 24 4.19 1.27 8.29
CA THR A 24 5.55 1.84 8.25
C THR A 24 5.95 2.04 6.80
N SER A 25 6.97 2.85 6.49
CA SER A 25 7.51 2.89 5.12
C SER A 25 8.04 1.52 4.67
N TYR A 26 8.03 1.27 3.36
CA TYR A 26 8.60 0.06 2.75
C TYR A 26 10.03 -0.20 3.26
N PHE A 27 10.29 -1.39 3.81
CA PHE A 27 11.55 -1.71 4.49
C PHE A 27 12.33 -2.85 3.81
N GLY A 28 11.94 -3.24 2.59
CA GLY A 28 12.63 -4.27 1.81
C GLY A 28 11.69 -5.36 1.26
N PRO A 29 12.25 -6.41 0.64
CA PRO A 29 11.49 -7.42 -0.11
C PRO A 29 10.50 -8.23 0.73
N ASP A 30 10.70 -8.28 2.05
CA ASP A 30 9.82 -8.97 2.99
C ASP A 30 8.65 -8.11 3.50
N SER A 31 8.48 -6.90 2.97
CA SER A 31 7.41 -6.00 3.36
C SER A 31 6.06 -6.54 2.89
N LEU A 32 5.06 -6.55 3.79
CA LEU A 32 3.70 -6.88 3.42
C LEU A 32 3.04 -5.63 2.82
N ILE A 33 3.00 -5.58 1.49
CA ILE A 33 2.47 -4.46 0.71
C ILE A 33 0.95 -4.56 0.47
N ALA A 34 0.28 -5.61 0.95
CA ALA A 34 -1.16 -5.78 0.75
C ALA A 34 -1.76 -6.70 1.82
N ARG A 35 -2.95 -6.37 2.31
CA ARG A 35 -3.80 -7.25 3.13
C ARG A 35 -5.21 -7.32 2.55
N ALA A 36 -5.93 -8.38 2.87
CA ALA A 36 -7.34 -8.55 2.58
C ALA A 36 -8.29 -7.87 3.60
N ASP A 37 -7.79 -6.89 4.38
CA ASP A 37 -8.61 -6.07 5.28
C ASP A 37 -8.82 -4.70 4.64
N ASP A 38 -10.07 -4.24 4.55
CA ASP A 38 -10.45 -2.89 4.12
C ASP A 38 -10.31 -1.90 5.29
N ALA A 39 -9.21 -1.15 5.29
CA ALA A 39 -8.83 -0.18 6.32
C ALA A 39 -8.53 1.22 5.75
N GLY A 40 -8.73 1.44 4.45
CA GLY A 40 -8.69 2.74 3.80
C GLY A 40 -9.87 3.62 4.22
N ASP A 41 -9.63 4.93 4.28
CA ASP A 41 -10.68 5.95 4.46
C ASP A 41 -11.23 6.47 3.11
N GLY A 42 -10.72 5.90 2.01
CA GLY A 42 -10.88 6.38 0.65
C GLY A 42 -12.28 6.14 0.09
N THR A 43 -12.97 7.23 -0.25
CA THR A 43 -14.10 7.20 -1.19
C THR A 43 -13.55 7.45 -2.61
N GLY A 44 -13.47 6.41 -3.44
CA GLY A 44 -12.99 6.57 -4.80
C GLY A 44 -13.01 5.27 -5.60
N ALA A 45 -13.45 5.34 -6.85
CA ALA A 45 -13.32 4.21 -7.77
C ALA A 45 -11.86 4.11 -8.22
N ILE A 46 -11.31 2.89 -8.20
CA ILE A 46 -10.09 2.54 -8.94
C ILE A 46 -10.42 2.76 -10.42
N PRO A 47 -9.74 3.64 -11.14
CA PRO A 47 -10.04 3.84 -12.54
C PRO A 47 -9.43 2.74 -13.39
N ASP A 48 -9.88 2.74 -14.63
CA ASP A 48 -9.41 1.83 -15.65
C ASP A 48 -7.89 1.89 -15.80
N GLY A 49 -7.27 0.71 -15.79
CA GLY A 49 -5.84 0.54 -16.06
C GLY A 49 -4.91 0.81 -14.88
N ALA A 50 -5.42 1.03 -13.66
CA ALA A 50 -4.60 1.19 -12.46
C ALA A 50 -4.02 -0.13 -11.89
N ALA A 51 -3.86 -1.15 -12.73
CA ALA A 51 -3.33 -2.46 -12.32
C ALA A 51 -1.90 -2.67 -12.85
N ALA A 52 -1.01 -3.13 -11.99
CA ALA A 52 0.26 -3.70 -12.39
C ALA A 52 0.12 -5.19 -12.74
N LEU A 53 1.12 -5.70 -13.45
CA LEU A 53 1.32 -7.13 -13.67
C LEU A 53 2.38 -7.64 -12.72
N ALA A 54 2.00 -8.50 -11.77
CA ALA A 54 2.96 -9.17 -10.89
C ALA A 54 3.22 -10.61 -11.34
N ILE A 55 4.48 -11.02 -11.26
CA ILE A 55 4.98 -12.35 -11.64
C ILE A 55 5.25 -13.15 -10.37
N LEU A 56 4.45 -14.19 -10.16
CA LEU A 56 4.56 -15.07 -9.01
C LEU A 56 5.83 -15.93 -9.07
N PRO A 57 6.26 -16.54 -7.95
CA PRO A 57 7.45 -17.40 -7.90
C PRO A 57 7.42 -18.59 -8.87
N ASP A 58 6.23 -19.06 -9.25
CA ASP A 58 6.01 -20.13 -10.21
C ASP A 58 5.94 -19.65 -11.68
N GLY A 59 6.14 -18.36 -11.94
CA GLY A 59 6.04 -17.74 -13.27
C GLY A 59 4.62 -17.43 -13.72
N CYS A 60 3.61 -17.65 -12.87
CA CYS A 60 2.24 -17.28 -13.15
C CYS A 60 2.00 -15.78 -12.95
N GLN A 61 1.09 -15.22 -13.74
CA GLN A 61 0.84 -13.78 -13.79
C GLN A 61 -0.46 -13.43 -13.07
N ILE A 62 -0.45 -12.34 -12.30
CA ILE A 62 -1.63 -11.75 -11.68
C ILE A 62 -1.73 -10.26 -12.03
N TRP A 63 -2.96 -9.74 -12.11
CA TRP A 63 -3.21 -8.32 -11.97
C TRP A 63 -3.14 -7.96 -10.50
N LEU A 64 -2.40 -6.91 -10.17
CA LEU A 64 -2.22 -6.40 -8.82
C LEU A 64 -2.63 -4.92 -8.79
N ILE A 65 -3.50 -4.56 -7.86
CA ILE A 65 -3.93 -3.18 -7.60
C ILE A 65 -3.78 -2.94 -6.11
N ASP A 66 -3.31 -1.76 -5.75
CA ASP A 66 -3.20 -1.30 -4.38
C ASP A 66 -3.73 0.14 -4.29
N ASN A 67 -4.74 0.33 -3.45
CA ASN A 67 -5.29 1.66 -3.17
C ASN A 67 -4.66 2.28 -1.90
N GLY A 68 -3.45 1.90 -1.52
CA GLY A 68 -2.70 2.49 -0.40
C GLY A 68 -2.92 1.78 0.95
N VAL A 69 -3.97 0.96 1.09
CA VAL A 69 -4.21 0.13 2.29
C VAL A 69 -4.68 -1.28 1.91
N GLU A 70 -5.56 -1.40 0.91
CA GLU A 70 -6.04 -2.68 0.37
C GLU A 70 -5.34 -3.06 -0.94
N GLY A 71 -4.90 -4.31 -1.00
CA GLY A 71 -4.45 -4.91 -2.25
C GLY A 71 -5.48 -5.86 -2.83
N TYR A 72 -5.77 -5.71 -4.12
CA TYR A 72 -6.57 -6.64 -4.92
C TYR A 72 -5.70 -7.39 -5.90
N ALA A 73 -5.92 -8.69 -6.02
CA ALA A 73 -5.23 -9.54 -6.97
C ALA A 73 -6.19 -10.48 -7.68
N THR A 74 -5.97 -10.68 -8.98
CA THR A 74 -6.68 -11.70 -9.75
C THR A 74 -5.76 -12.36 -10.78
N PRO A 75 -5.87 -13.67 -11.04
CA PRO A 75 -5.14 -14.33 -12.11
C PRO A 75 -5.30 -13.61 -13.45
N ARG A 76 -4.18 -13.35 -14.14
CA ARG A 76 -4.25 -12.87 -15.53
C ARG A 76 -4.59 -14.05 -16.42
N LEU A 77 -5.80 -14.05 -16.97
CA LEU A 77 -6.29 -15.15 -17.78
C LEU A 77 -5.97 -14.97 -19.27
N SER A 78 -5.69 -16.09 -19.93
CA SER A 78 -5.68 -16.20 -21.39
C SER A 78 -7.11 -16.23 -21.93
N ARG A 79 -7.27 -16.16 -23.25
CA ARG A 79 -8.58 -16.29 -23.91
C ARG A 79 -9.31 -17.60 -23.60
N SER A 80 -8.60 -18.65 -23.18
CA SER A 80 -9.20 -19.92 -22.78
C SER A 80 -9.60 -19.97 -21.31
N GLY A 81 -9.48 -18.87 -20.56
CA GLY A 81 -9.77 -18.81 -19.13
C GLY A 81 -8.69 -19.42 -18.23
N ARG A 82 -7.59 -19.95 -18.81
CA ARG A 82 -6.45 -20.45 -18.03
C ARG A 82 -5.53 -19.31 -17.64
N GLN A 83 -5.03 -19.32 -16.41
CA GLN A 83 -4.02 -18.37 -15.96
C GLN A 83 -2.78 -18.44 -16.86
N ILE A 84 -2.25 -17.26 -17.19
CA ILE A 84 -1.03 -17.13 -17.99
C ILE A 84 0.15 -17.39 -17.07
N CYS A 85 0.93 -18.43 -17.37
CA CYS A 85 2.20 -18.73 -16.73
C CYS A 85 3.27 -18.94 -17.80
N ASN A 86 4.39 -18.22 -17.69
CA ASN A 86 5.53 -18.29 -18.61
C ASN A 86 6.77 -17.62 -17.98
N ASP A 87 7.89 -17.67 -18.70
CA ASP A 87 9.21 -17.18 -18.34
C ASP A 87 9.57 -15.84 -19.01
N ARG A 88 8.59 -15.11 -19.55
CA ARG A 88 8.82 -13.83 -20.26
C ARG A 88 9.41 -12.75 -19.34
N TYR A 89 9.11 -12.83 -18.05
CA TYR A 89 9.56 -11.90 -17.02
C TYR A 89 10.08 -12.68 -15.81
N PRO A 90 11.07 -12.15 -15.07
CA PRO A 90 11.64 -12.86 -13.94
C PRO A 90 10.62 -12.99 -12.79
N PRO A 91 10.66 -14.08 -12.00
CA PRO A 91 9.85 -14.23 -10.80
C PRO A 91 10.07 -13.07 -9.82
N GLY A 92 8.98 -12.60 -9.21
CA GLY A 92 8.99 -11.44 -8.31
C GLY A 92 8.95 -10.08 -9.00
N ALA A 93 8.96 -10.02 -10.34
CA ALA A 93 8.81 -8.77 -11.06
C ALA A 93 7.39 -8.19 -10.91
N VAL A 94 7.31 -6.86 -10.81
CA VAL A 94 6.07 -6.08 -10.88
C VAL A 94 6.23 -5.06 -12.01
N LEU A 95 5.31 -5.09 -12.98
CA LEU A 95 5.35 -4.23 -14.16
C LEU A 95 4.17 -3.26 -14.14
N GLY A 96 4.47 -1.96 -14.18
CA GLY A 96 3.47 -0.90 -14.10
C GLY A 96 3.29 -0.37 -12.67
N ARG A 97 2.45 0.67 -12.55
CA ARG A 97 2.07 1.20 -11.24
C ARG A 97 0.97 0.35 -10.65
N TYR A 98 1.23 -0.20 -9.47
CA TYR A 98 0.22 -0.89 -8.67
C TYR A 98 -0.43 0.07 -7.66
N ASP A 99 0.26 1.17 -7.32
CA ASP A 99 -0.08 2.13 -6.28
C ASP A 99 -0.95 3.29 -6.81
N TRP A 100 -2.19 3.37 -6.32
CA TRP A 100 -3.12 4.45 -6.60
C TRP A 100 -2.97 5.60 -5.58
N SER A 101 -2.35 6.71 -5.98
CA SER A 101 -1.94 7.81 -5.09
C SER A 101 -3.06 8.74 -4.59
N ASN A 102 -4.33 8.54 -5.01
CA ASN A 102 -5.46 9.39 -4.57
C ASN A 102 -6.21 8.82 -3.36
N ALA A 103 -5.61 7.87 -2.63
CA ALA A 103 -6.24 7.23 -1.48
C ALA A 103 -5.91 7.85 -0.11
N GLY A 104 -5.39 9.09 -0.08
CA GLY A 104 -5.31 9.87 1.17
C GLY A 104 -4.04 9.71 2.01
N GLY A 105 -3.00 9.00 1.54
CA GLY A 105 -1.73 8.89 2.29
C GLY A 105 -0.55 8.37 1.45
N GLU A 106 0.67 8.51 1.97
CA GLU A 106 1.86 7.81 1.45
C GLU A 106 1.74 6.31 1.75
N ASP A 107 2.09 5.47 0.77
CA ASP A 107 2.02 4.00 0.88
C ASP A 107 2.87 3.48 2.05
N GLY A 108 2.23 2.74 2.95
CA GLY A 108 2.80 2.22 4.17
C GLY A 108 2.59 0.71 4.28
N VAL A 109 3.67 -0.04 4.46
CA VAL A 109 3.63 -1.48 4.67
C VAL A 109 3.30 -1.82 6.11
N PHE A 110 2.48 -2.84 6.34
CA PHE A 110 2.15 -3.26 7.71
C PHE A 110 3.38 -3.80 8.43
N ARG A 111 3.54 -3.41 9.69
CA ARG A 111 4.58 -3.99 10.56
C ARG A 111 4.30 -5.49 10.67
N ARG A 112 5.28 -6.35 10.33
CA ARG A 112 5.19 -7.79 10.61
C ARG A 112 4.80 -7.94 12.08
N ALA A 113 3.65 -8.54 12.36
CA ALA A 113 3.46 -9.19 13.65
C ALA A 113 4.63 -10.18 13.77
N ALA A 114 5.44 -10.05 14.83
CA ALA A 114 6.51 -11.00 15.08
C ALA A 114 5.91 -12.40 14.94
N ALA A 115 6.46 -13.20 14.02
CA ALA A 115 6.05 -14.57 13.83
C ALA A 115 6.12 -15.25 15.20
N ARG A 116 4.97 -15.74 15.69
CA ARG A 116 4.92 -16.58 16.89
C ARG A 116 5.37 -17.99 16.54
#